data_AF-J3C161-F1
#
_entry.id   AF-J3C161-F1
#
_cell.length_a   1.000
_cell.length_b   1.000
_cell.length_c   1.000
_cell.angle_alpha   90.00
_cell.angle_beta   90.00
_cell.angle_gamma   90.00
#
_symmetry.space_group_name_H-M   'P 1'
#
loop_
_entity.id
_entity.type
_entity.pdbx_description
1 polymer ?
#
loop_
_entity_poly.entity_id
_entity_poly.type
_entity_poly.pdbx_seq_one_letter_code
_entity_poly.pdbx_strand_id
1 'polypeptide(L)'
;MNRLIIFPIIITVIQLISIGHLYYIHKHGSGQFPADFIELNILAICNIGVLILAYFFYFKADDKLSIWLVPILISAITILTLLVSYVIMWIDKYK
;
A
#
# COMPACT_ATOMS: atom_id res chain seq x y z
N MET A 1 12.75 9.35 22.28
CA MET A 1 11.49 8.98 21.57
C MET A 1 11.50 7.48 21.35
N ASN A 2 10.45 6.76 21.77
CA ASN A 2 10.46 5.30 21.77
C ASN A 2 10.54 4.78 20.32
N ARG A 3 11.55 3.97 19.97
CA ARG A 3 11.83 3.56 18.58
C ARG A 3 10.60 2.89 17.94
N LEU A 4 9.77 2.23 18.74
CA LEU A 4 8.53 1.58 18.35
C LEU A 4 7.46 2.52 17.74
N ILE A 5 7.54 3.82 18.03
CA ILE A 5 6.60 4.84 17.50
C ILE A 5 7.11 5.42 16.17
N ILE A 6 8.44 5.50 16.00
CA ILE A 6 9.06 6.15 14.83
C ILE A 6 8.83 5.32 13.57
N PHE A 7 8.99 4.00 13.66
CA PHE A 7 8.82 3.09 12.53
C PHE A 7 7.45 3.19 11.82
N PRO A 8 6.30 3.05 12.51
CA PRO A 8 5.00 3.14 11.85
C PRO A 8 4.75 4.51 11.23
N ILE A 9 5.28 5.59 11.80
CA ILE A 9 5.18 6.94 11.23
C ILE A 9 5.94 7.04 9.92
N ILE A 10 7.21 6.61 9.88
CA ILE A 10 8.03 6.65 8.65
C ILE A 10 7.37 5.83 7.55
N ILE A 11 6.90 4.61 7.88
CA ILE A 11 6.19 3.75 6.93
C ILE A 11 4.97 4.47 6.36
N THR A 12 4.15 5.07 7.23
CA THR A 12 2.94 5.82 6.81
C THR A 12 3.29 6.96 5.85
N VAL A 13 4.32 7.76 6.17
CA VAL A 13 4.74 8.88 5.32
C VAL A 13 5.19 8.40 3.95
N ILE A 14 5.99 7.33 3.90
CA ILE A 14 6.44 6.75 2.63
C ILE A 14 5.24 6.23 1.81
N GLN A 15 4.32 5.51 2.44
CA GLN A 15 3.11 5.02 1.77
C GLN A 15 2.28 6.17 1.17
N LEU A 16 2.09 7.26 1.91
CA LEU A 16 1.34 8.43 1.44
C LEU A 16 2.03 9.11 0.25
N ILE A 17 3.36 9.26 0.29
CA ILE A 17 4.13 9.81 -0.83
C ILE A 17 4.00 8.91 -2.06
N SER A 18 4.12 7.60 -1.90
CA SER A 18 3.97 6.64 -3.00
C SER A 18 2.57 6.66 -3.60
N ILE A 19 1.51 6.76 -2.78
CA ILE A 19 0.13 6.89 -3.27
C ILE A 19 -0.05 8.23 -4.02
N GLY A 20 0.51 9.31 -3.50
CA GLY A 20 0.48 10.62 -4.18
C GLY A 20 1.17 10.58 -5.54
N HIS A 21 2.33 9.92 -5.62
CA HIS A 21 3.05 9.70 -6.87
C HIS A 21 2.25 8.86 -7.87
N LEU A 22 1.66 7.76 -7.39
CA LEU A 22 0.80 6.90 -8.19
C LEU A 22 -0.38 7.68 -8.79
N TYR A 23 -1.05 8.51 -7.97
CA TYR A 23 -2.14 9.37 -8.43
C TYR A 23 -1.67 10.39 -9.47
N TYR A 24 -0.49 10.98 -9.27
CA TYR A 24 0.10 11.91 -10.23
C TYR A 24 0.36 11.23 -11.58
N ILE A 25 0.93 10.02 -11.60
CA ILE A 25 1.17 9.26 -12.83
C ILE A 25 -0.13 8.84 -13.49
N HIS A 26 -1.12 8.39 -12.73
CA HIS A 26 -2.43 8.06 -13.29
C HIS A 26 -3.07 9.25 -14.02
N LYS A 27 -2.89 10.47 -13.49
CA LYS A 27 -3.47 11.69 -14.06
C LYS A 27 -2.66 12.30 -15.21
N HIS A 28 -1.33 12.21 -15.18
CA HIS A 28 -0.43 12.94 -16.08
C HIS A 28 0.47 12.05 -16.96
N GLY A 29 0.48 10.73 -16.73
CA GLY A 29 1.26 9.77 -17.50
C GLY A 29 0.73 9.60 -18.93
N SER A 30 1.65 9.46 -19.90
CA SER A 30 1.30 9.20 -21.29
C SER A 30 0.87 7.74 -21.49
N GLY A 31 -0.30 7.54 -22.10
CA GLY A 31 -1.05 6.27 -22.15
C GLY A 31 -0.49 5.16 -23.04
N GLN A 32 0.81 5.10 -23.29
CA GLN A 32 1.40 4.02 -24.10
C GLN A 32 1.65 2.75 -23.28
N PHE A 33 1.93 2.89 -21.99
CA PHE A 33 1.99 1.80 -21.02
C PHE A 33 1.24 2.23 -19.75
N PRO A 34 0.47 1.33 -19.09
CA PRO A 34 -0.19 1.63 -17.83
C PRO A 34 0.85 1.63 -16.69
N ALA A 35 1.69 2.67 -16.67
CA ALA A 35 2.77 2.84 -15.70
C ALA A 35 2.23 2.92 -14.27
N ASP A 36 1.05 3.52 -14.10
CA ASP A 36 0.27 3.52 -12.88
C ASP A 36 -0.05 2.09 -12.39
N PHE A 37 -0.48 1.20 -13.28
CA PHE A 37 -0.76 -0.18 -12.89
C PHE A 37 0.50 -0.94 -12.44
N ILE A 38 1.63 -0.71 -13.12
CA ILE A 38 2.92 -1.30 -12.73
C ILE A 38 3.35 -0.78 -11.35
N GLU A 39 3.26 0.53 -11.12
CA GLU A 39 3.58 1.12 -9.82
C GLU A 39 2.66 0.63 -8.70
N LEU A 40 1.36 0.46 -8.98
CA LEU A 40 0.42 -0.11 -8.02
C LEU A 40 0.80 -1.55 -7.63
N ASN A 41 1.27 -2.38 -8.58
CA ASN A 41 1.76 -3.72 -8.28
C ASN A 41 3.00 -3.68 -7.36
N ILE A 42 3.99 -2.84 -7.68
CA ILE A 42 5.20 -2.68 -6.86
C ILE A 42 4.82 -2.21 -5.45
N LEU A 43 3.95 -1.20 -5.36
CA LEU A 43 3.48 -0.65 -4.09
C LEU A 43 2.72 -1.70 -3.28
N ALA A 44 1.89 -2.54 -3.90
CA ALA A 44 1.20 -3.63 -3.21
C ALA A 44 2.18 -4.67 -2.63
N ILE A 45 3.24 -5.04 -3.37
CA ILE A 45 4.28 -5.95 -2.86
C ILE A 45 4.99 -5.34 -1.64
N CYS A 46 5.36 -4.07 -1.70
CA CYS A 46 5.93 -3.38 -0.54
C CYS A 46 4.97 -3.37 0.67
N ASN A 47 3.68 -3.18 0.42
CA ASN A 47 2.64 -3.20 1.44
C ASN A 47 2.42 -4.60 2.06
N ILE A 48 2.66 -5.69 1.33
CA ILE A 48 2.70 -7.04 1.93
C ILE A 48 3.81 -7.10 2.99
N GLY A 49 4.98 -6.54 2.71
CA GLY A 49 6.08 -6.44 3.67
C GLY A 49 5.68 -5.68 4.95
N VAL A 50 4.94 -4.57 4.81
CA VAL A 50 4.40 -3.81 5.94
C VAL A 50 3.44 -4.66 6.79
N LEU A 51 2.56 -5.44 6.16
CA LEU A 51 1.65 -6.34 6.88
C LEU A 51 2.40 -7.45 7.63
N ILE A 52 3.48 -7.98 7.05
CA ILE A 52 4.35 -8.95 7.73
C ILE A 52 5.01 -8.32 8.96
N LEU A 53 5.53 -7.09 8.84
CA LEU A 53 6.09 -6.37 10.00
C LEU A 53 5.03 -6.12 11.07
N ALA A 54 3.83 -5.70 10.66
CA ALA A 54 2.72 -5.48 11.57
C ALA A 54 2.30 -6.75 12.33
N TYR A 55 2.40 -7.93 11.71
CA TYR A 55 2.16 -9.20 12.41
C TYR A 55 3.04 -9.34 13.66
N PHE A 56 4.33 -9.04 13.55
CA PHE A 56 5.26 -9.14 14.68
C PHE A 56 5.12 -7.97 15.67
N PHE A 57 4.99 -6.74 15.17
CA PHE A 57 5.06 -5.53 16.00
C PHE A 57 3.71 -5.02 16.52
N TYR A 58 2.58 -5.51 16.00
CA TYR A 58 1.24 -5.13 16.44
C TYR A 58 0.41 -6.33 16.89
N PHE A 59 0.30 -7.39 16.07
CA PHE A 59 -0.58 -8.52 16.40
C PHE A 59 0.01 -9.45 17.48
N LYS A 60 1.32 -9.71 17.42
CA LYS A 60 2.04 -10.56 18.38
C LYS A 60 2.62 -9.78 19.57
N ALA A 61 2.57 -8.45 19.56
CA ALA A 61 3.11 -7.62 20.64
C ALA A 61 2.22 -7.62 21.88
N ASP A 62 2.84 -7.65 23.06
CA ASP A 62 2.14 -7.54 24.35
C ASP A 62 1.46 -6.15 24.50
N ASP A 63 2.19 -5.09 24.12
CA ASP A 63 1.69 -3.72 24.09
C ASP A 63 1.34 -3.29 22.66
N LYS A 64 0.04 -3.26 22.36
CA LYS A 64 -0.48 -2.89 21.03
C LYS A 64 -0.53 -1.38 20.85
N LEU A 65 0.46 -0.83 20.14
CA LEU A 65 0.45 0.58 19.78
C LEU A 65 -0.53 0.83 18.62
N SER A 66 -1.65 1.49 18.92
CA SER A 66 -2.71 1.81 17.94
C SER A 66 -2.21 2.59 16.70
N ILE A 67 -1.06 3.25 16.78
CA ILE A 67 -0.45 3.96 15.65
C ILE A 67 -0.10 3.03 14.47
N TRP A 68 0.13 1.73 14.71
CA TRP A 68 0.36 0.74 13.66
C TRP A 68 -0.88 0.47 12.80
N LEU A 69 -2.09 0.80 13.28
CA LEU A 69 -3.32 0.61 12.51
C LEU A 69 -3.34 1.41 11.23
N VAL A 70 -2.75 2.61 11.23
CA VAL A 70 -2.72 3.49 10.05
C VAL A 70 -1.97 2.84 8.88
N PRO A 71 -0.68 2.46 9.01
CA PRO A 71 0.03 1.83 7.90
C PRO A 71 -0.58 0.47 7.52
N ILE A 72 -1.15 -0.29 8.48
CA ILE A 72 -1.87 -1.55 8.20
C ILE A 72 -3.08 -1.31 7.30
N LEU A 73 -3.92 -0.33 7.63
CA LEU A 73 -5.13 -0.01 6.86
C LEU A 73 -4.76 0.47 5.45
N ILE A 74 -3.75 1.33 5.33
CA ILE A 74 -3.26 1.79 4.02
C ILE A 74 -2.76 0.62 3.18
N SER A 75 -2.02 -0.32 3.77
CA SER A 75 -1.57 -1.53 3.08
C SER A 75 -2.73 -2.40 2.61
N ALA A 76 -3.72 -2.65 3.47
CA ALA A 76 -4.88 -3.45 3.14
C ALA A 76 -5.68 -2.83 1.99
N ILE A 77 -5.94 -1.52 2.05
CA ILE A 77 -6.66 -0.79 0.99
C ILE A 77 -5.88 -0.85 -0.33
N THR A 78 -4.56 -0.66 -0.30
CA THR A 78 -3.73 -0.69 -1.52
C THR A 78 -3.80 -2.04 -2.23
N ILE A 79 -3.67 -3.13 -1.46
CA ILE A 79 -3.77 -4.49 -2.00
C ILE A 79 -5.19 -4.77 -2.51
N LEU A 80 -6.23 -4.34 -1.79
CA LEU A 80 -7.60 -4.49 -2.23
C LEU A 80 -7.87 -3.76 -3.54
N THR A 81 -7.39 -2.52 -3.68
CA THR A 81 -7.49 -1.76 -4.93
C THR A 81 -6.83 -2.51 -6.09
N LEU A 82 -5.63 -3.07 -5.89
CA LEU A 82 -4.98 -3.88 -6.93
C LEU A 82 -5.80 -5.11 -7.33
N LEU A 83 -6.36 -5.83 -6.36
CA LEU A 83 -7.22 -7.00 -6.62
C LEU A 83 -8.46 -6.60 -7.42
N VAL A 84 -9.12 -5.50 -7.05
CA VAL A 84 -10.27 -4.97 -7.79
C VAL A 84 -9.88 -4.61 -9.22
N SER A 85 -8.73 -3.95 -9.43
CA SER A 85 -8.22 -3.62 -10.76
C SER A 85 -7.99 -4.88 -11.61
N TYR A 86 -7.41 -5.93 -11.04
CA TYR A 86 -7.25 -7.21 -11.74
C TYR A 86 -8.60 -7.85 -12.12
N VAL A 87 -9.60 -7.81 -11.23
CA VAL A 87 -10.94 -8.33 -11.52
C VAL A 87 -11.60 -7.55 -12.65
N ILE A 88 -11.51 -6.22 -12.64
CA ILE A 88 -12.04 -5.36 -13.71
C ILE A 88 -11.37 -5.69 -15.05
N MET A 89 -10.02 -5.74 -15.07
CA MET A 89 -9.26 -6.11 -16.27
C MET A 89 -9.62 -7.50 -16.79
N TRP A 90 -9.85 -8.46 -15.88
CA TRP A 90 -10.28 -9.80 -16.25
C TRP A 90 -11.64 -9.77 -16.94
N ILE A 91 -12.62 -9.06 -16.36
CA ILE A 91 -13.97 -8.97 -16.92
C ILE A 91 -13.96 -8.26 -18.30
N ASP A 92 -13.25 -7.14 -18.42
CA ASP A 92 -13.16 -6.39 -19.67
C ASP A 92 -12.47 -7.17 -20.80
N LYS A 93 -11.57 -8.10 -20.48
CA LYS A 93 -10.95 -8.98 -21.49
C LYS A 93 -11.96 -9.87 -22.23
N TYR A 94 -13.09 -10.19 -21.61
CA TYR A 94 -14.12 -11.06 -22.20
C TYR A 94 -15.33 -10.29 -22.77
N LYS A 95 -15.25 -8.96 -22.79
CA LYS A 95 -16.16 -8.09 -23.55
C LYS A 95 -15.63 -7.87 -24.96
#